data_AF-A0A534XWX6-F1
#
_entry.id   AF-A0A534XWX6-F1
#
_cell.length_a   1.000
_cell.length_b   1.000
_cell.length_c   1.000
_cell.angle_alpha   90.00
_cell.angle_beta   90.00
_cell.angle_gamma   90.00
#
_symmetry.space_group_name_H-M   'P 1'
#
loop_
_entity.id
_entity.type
_entity.pdbx_description
1 polymer ?
#
loop_
_entity_poly.entity_id
_entity_poly.type
_entity_poly.pdbx_seq_one_letter_code
_entity_poly.pdbx_strand_id
1 'polypeptide(L)'
;MTDHFDGERFHNQIPGDPALADLVRWRRHRAPAAWPDFADAPPAPAPPIRVTEGELRITFVNHATVLIQMDGLNVLTDPIWGDVAGPVPYIARKRRRPPGIRFEDLPPIDAVLISHDHYDHMDIPTLQRISAEHHPRFVVGLGQGALLASFGFHRVTELDWWQWTSIGGVRVWGVPARHNCRRGACDRNARLWLGFVLRSHSGDVYFAGDTAYGPHFQEIADHFGAPRVALLPIAPGVPRLLFGPVHMDARDATTAARTLGARTSIPIHFGTFAQGDEADGEAEAKLRAALRQPGSPRFVVLKNGESFTSSPAVGGS
;
A
#
# COMPACT_ATOMS: atom_id res chain seq x y z
N MET A 1 -9.03 24.12 -11.07
CA MET A 1 -9.22 23.93 -9.61
C MET A 1 -10.33 22.91 -9.44
N THR A 2 -10.08 21.85 -8.67
CA THR A 2 -11.04 20.78 -8.36
C THR A 2 -11.36 20.81 -6.87
N ASP A 3 -12.17 19.88 -6.38
CA ASP A 3 -12.50 19.71 -4.97
C ASP A 3 -11.30 19.26 -4.11
N HIS A 4 -10.21 18.77 -4.71
CA HIS A 4 -9.03 18.23 -4.05
C HIS A 4 -7.69 18.78 -4.60
N PHE A 5 -7.73 19.80 -5.48
CA PHE A 5 -6.55 20.49 -6.02
C PHE A 5 -6.77 22.01 -6.19
N ASP A 6 -5.94 22.82 -5.54
CA ASP A 6 -6.04 24.29 -5.51
C ASP A 6 -5.34 25.01 -6.67
N GLY A 7 -4.66 24.27 -7.56
CA GLY A 7 -3.84 24.82 -8.65
C GLY A 7 -2.33 24.71 -8.40
N GLU A 8 -1.92 24.52 -7.15
CA GLU A 8 -0.52 24.27 -6.75
C GLU A 8 -0.39 22.94 -5.99
N ARG A 9 -1.35 22.62 -5.12
CA ARG A 9 -1.29 21.51 -4.17
C ARG A 9 -2.58 20.73 -4.09
N PHE A 10 -2.42 19.45 -3.79
CA PHE A 10 -3.51 18.54 -3.46
C PHE A 10 -3.88 18.62 -1.97
N HIS A 11 -5.14 18.33 -1.65
CA HIS A 11 -5.64 18.32 -0.27
C HIS A 11 -6.64 17.19 0.00
N ASN A 12 -6.70 16.79 1.26
CA ASN A 12 -7.62 15.74 1.73
C ASN A 12 -9.06 16.25 1.83
N GLN A 13 -10.03 15.34 1.61
CA GLN A 13 -11.45 15.59 1.90
C GLN A 13 -11.68 16.00 3.37
N ILE A 14 -10.97 15.34 4.29
CA ILE A 14 -10.88 15.74 5.69
C ILE A 14 -9.48 16.33 5.92
N PRO A 15 -9.37 17.64 6.16
CA PRO A 15 -8.11 18.26 6.54
C PRO A 15 -7.53 17.61 7.78
N GLY A 16 -6.21 17.49 7.84
CA GLY A 16 -5.54 16.92 8.99
C GLY A 16 -4.09 16.63 8.67
N ASP A 17 -3.22 17.50 9.15
CA ASP A 17 -1.79 17.25 9.20
C ASP A 17 -1.33 17.38 10.65
N PRO A 18 -0.33 16.60 11.08
CA PRO A 18 0.27 16.80 12.39
C PRO A 18 0.85 18.21 12.50
N ALA A 19 0.61 18.86 13.65
CA ALA A 19 1.18 20.18 13.91
C ALA A 19 2.71 20.09 13.99
N LEU A 20 3.40 21.07 13.41
CA LEU A 20 4.88 21.12 13.42
C LEU A 20 5.45 21.08 14.84
N ALA A 21 4.80 21.76 15.79
CA ALA A 21 5.20 21.76 17.19
C ALA A 21 5.17 20.35 17.80
N ASP A 22 4.17 19.54 17.47
CA ASP A 22 4.05 18.17 17.97
C ASP A 22 5.07 17.23 17.31
N LEU A 23 5.35 17.42 16.01
CA LEU A 23 6.43 16.69 15.34
C LEU A 23 7.80 16.98 15.97
N VAL A 24 8.09 18.25 16.27
CA VAL A 24 9.35 18.65 16.93
C VAL A 24 9.43 18.08 18.34
N ARG A 25 8.34 18.18 19.11
CA ARG A 25 8.24 17.62 20.46
C ARG A 25 8.50 16.12 20.45
N TRP A 26 7.83 15.38 19.56
CA TRP A 26 8.03 13.95 19.41
C TRP A 26 9.46 13.60 19.02
N ARG A 27 10.05 14.25 18.00
CA ARG A 27 11.45 13.97 17.62
C ARG A 27 12.44 14.15 18.77
N ARG A 28 12.21 15.13 19.66
CA ARG A 28 13.07 15.39 20.83
C ARG A 28 12.89 14.39 21.97
N HIS A 29 11.69 13.83 22.12
CA HIS A 29 11.32 13.03 23.29
C HIS A 29 10.95 11.59 22.96
N ARG A 30 11.03 11.18 21.69
CA ARG A 30 10.68 9.83 21.29
C ARG A 30 11.63 8.81 21.91
N ALA A 31 11.04 7.72 22.38
CA ALA A 31 11.73 6.55 22.88
C ALA A 31 11.27 5.35 22.05
N PRO A 32 11.77 5.20 20.81
CA PRO A 32 11.33 4.11 19.95
C PRO A 32 11.69 2.77 20.59
N ALA A 33 10.76 1.82 20.54
CA ALA A 33 11.03 0.45 20.94
C ALA A 33 12.18 -0.13 20.09
N ALA A 34 12.98 -1.03 20.68
CA ALA A 34 13.98 -1.76 19.94
C ALA A 34 13.30 -2.76 18.99
N TRP A 35 13.74 -2.78 17.74
CA TRP A 35 13.29 -3.76 16.74
C TRP A 35 14.41 -4.78 16.54
N PRO A 36 14.12 -6.10 16.61
CA PRO A 36 15.08 -7.11 16.22
C PRO A 36 15.47 -6.95 14.74
N ASP A 37 16.68 -7.37 14.39
CA ASP A 37 17.11 -7.49 13.00
C ASP A 37 16.88 -8.94 12.55
N PHE A 38 16.04 -9.13 11.53
CA PHE A 38 15.69 -10.44 10.98
C PHE A 38 16.35 -10.67 9.61
N ALA A 39 17.54 -10.09 9.40
CA ALA A 39 18.26 -10.13 8.13
C ALA A 39 18.41 -11.55 7.54
N ASP A 40 18.47 -12.58 8.39
CA ASP A 40 18.72 -13.98 7.98
C ASP A 40 17.44 -14.79 7.70
N ALA A 41 16.26 -14.17 7.66
CA ALA A 41 15.03 -14.88 7.32
C ALA A 41 15.08 -15.38 5.87
N PRO A 42 14.89 -16.69 5.61
CA PRO A 42 14.97 -17.23 4.25
C PRO A 42 13.80 -16.71 3.40
N PRO A 43 14.02 -16.50 2.08
CA PRO A 43 12.93 -16.17 1.17
C PRO A 43 11.97 -17.35 1.03
N ALA A 44 10.71 -17.05 0.73
CA ALA A 44 9.74 -18.06 0.35
C ALA A 44 10.04 -18.61 -1.05
N PRO A 45 9.49 -19.77 -1.42
CA PRO A 45 9.58 -20.30 -2.78
C PRO A 45 9.04 -19.29 -3.81
N ALA A 46 9.59 -19.35 -5.02
CA ALA A 46 9.12 -18.53 -6.14
C ALA A 46 7.61 -18.70 -6.36
N PRO A 47 6.84 -17.60 -6.51
CA PRO A 47 5.43 -17.68 -6.85
C PRO A 47 5.24 -18.32 -8.24
N PRO A 48 4.04 -18.85 -8.54
CA PRO A 48 3.74 -19.33 -9.88
C PRO A 48 3.86 -18.19 -10.89
N ILE A 49 4.24 -18.52 -12.14
CA ILE A 49 4.42 -17.53 -13.22
C ILE A 49 3.12 -16.74 -13.45
N ARG A 50 1.97 -17.43 -13.43
CA ARG A 50 0.61 -16.87 -13.54
C ARG A 50 -0.36 -17.72 -12.72
N VAL A 51 -1.51 -17.15 -12.39
CA VAL A 51 -2.68 -17.89 -11.92
C VAL A 51 -3.71 -18.02 -13.04
N THR A 52 -4.59 -19.01 -12.94
CA THR A 52 -5.64 -19.23 -13.95
C THR A 52 -6.78 -18.23 -13.81
N GLU A 53 -7.64 -18.14 -14.82
CA GLU A 53 -8.82 -17.27 -14.80
C GLU A 53 -9.74 -17.60 -13.61
N GLY A 54 -10.22 -16.58 -12.89
CA GLY A 54 -11.02 -16.79 -11.67
C GLY A 54 -10.21 -16.90 -10.37
N GLU A 55 -8.96 -17.35 -10.46
CA GLU A 55 -8.07 -17.48 -9.30
C GLU A 55 -7.50 -16.13 -8.88
N LEU A 56 -7.44 -15.92 -7.57
CA LEU A 56 -6.76 -14.78 -6.96
C LEU A 56 -5.66 -15.31 -6.05
N ARG A 57 -4.43 -14.85 -6.26
CA ARG A 57 -3.32 -15.08 -5.34
C ARG A 57 -2.73 -13.74 -4.90
N ILE A 58 -2.65 -13.56 -3.60
CA ILE A 58 -2.04 -12.40 -2.97
C ILE A 58 -0.80 -12.88 -2.22
N THR A 59 0.38 -12.43 -2.61
CA THR A 59 1.62 -12.73 -1.89
C THR A 59 2.15 -11.49 -1.21
N PHE A 60 2.28 -11.53 0.11
CA PHE A 60 2.82 -10.42 0.89
C PHE A 60 4.34 -10.43 0.77
N VAL A 61 4.92 -9.52 -0.01
CA VAL A 61 6.38 -9.47 -0.17
C VAL A 61 7.00 -8.84 1.07
N ASN A 62 6.61 -7.61 1.39
CA ASN A 62 6.97 -6.88 2.60
C ASN A 62 6.16 -5.57 2.66
N HIS A 63 6.16 -4.87 3.78
CA HIS A 63 5.65 -3.49 3.92
C HIS A 63 4.31 -3.25 3.21
N ALA A 64 4.24 -2.37 2.21
CA ALA A 64 3.11 -2.20 1.30
C ALA A 64 3.31 -2.92 -0.06
N THR A 65 4.44 -3.62 -0.24
CA THR A 65 4.71 -4.42 -1.42
C THR A 65 3.97 -5.75 -1.39
N VAL A 66 2.96 -5.84 -2.25
CA VAL A 66 2.15 -7.04 -2.46
C VAL A 66 2.14 -7.41 -3.93
N LEU A 67 2.40 -8.69 -4.22
CA LEU A 67 2.19 -9.28 -5.54
C LEU A 67 0.75 -9.80 -5.62
N ILE A 68 -0.03 -9.20 -6.50
CA ILE A 68 -1.41 -9.57 -6.81
C ILE A 68 -1.39 -10.31 -8.14
N GLN A 69 -1.81 -11.57 -8.13
CA GLN A 69 -2.00 -12.37 -9.34
C GLN A 69 -3.48 -12.65 -9.51
N MET A 70 -4.04 -12.20 -10.63
CA MET A 70 -5.46 -12.37 -10.96
C MET A 70 -5.67 -12.28 -12.47
N ASP A 71 -6.54 -13.13 -13.01
CA ASP A 71 -6.97 -13.06 -14.43
C ASP A 71 -5.81 -12.95 -15.43
N GLY A 72 -4.78 -13.77 -15.20
CA GLY A 72 -3.57 -13.78 -16.01
C GLY A 72 -2.64 -12.57 -15.83
N LEU A 73 -2.96 -11.62 -14.93
CA LEU A 73 -2.12 -10.47 -14.60
C LEU A 73 -1.33 -10.67 -13.31
N ASN A 74 -0.14 -10.07 -13.28
CA ASN A 74 0.74 -9.96 -12.13
C ASN A 74 0.97 -8.47 -11.89
N VAL A 75 0.44 -7.98 -10.78
CA VAL A 75 0.49 -6.57 -10.39
C VAL A 75 1.29 -6.45 -9.10
N LEU A 76 2.30 -5.58 -9.09
CA LEU A 76 3.00 -5.19 -7.88
C LEU A 76 2.44 -3.87 -7.35
N THR A 77 2.30 -3.77 -6.04
CA THR A 77 1.95 -2.54 -5.33
C THR A 77 3.21 -2.00 -4.65
N ASP A 78 3.43 -0.69 -4.67
CA ASP A 78 4.45 0.04 -3.90
C ASP A 78 5.77 -0.74 -3.68
N PRO A 79 6.47 -1.15 -4.75
CA PRO A 79 7.55 -2.12 -4.64
C PRO A 79 8.81 -1.50 -4.03
N ILE A 80 9.32 -2.13 -2.97
CA ILE A 80 10.58 -1.78 -2.33
C ILE A 80 11.38 -3.05 -1.97
N TRP A 81 12.54 -3.21 -2.62
CA TRP A 81 13.57 -4.19 -2.26
C TRP A 81 14.79 -3.54 -1.61
N GLY A 82 14.94 -2.22 -1.70
CA GLY A 82 16.03 -1.49 -1.04
C GLY A 82 16.07 -1.72 0.48
N ASP A 83 17.28 -1.70 1.04
CA ASP A 83 17.52 -1.87 2.49
C ASP A 83 17.13 -0.64 3.31
N VAL A 84 16.92 0.50 2.66
CA VAL A 84 16.64 1.76 3.31
C VAL A 84 15.52 2.52 2.61
N ALA A 85 14.64 3.14 3.39
CA ALA A 85 13.63 4.07 2.90
C ALA A 85 13.98 5.50 3.32
N GLY A 86 14.50 6.30 2.40
CA GLY A 86 14.78 7.72 2.62
C GLY A 86 15.65 8.34 1.52
N PRO A 87 15.79 9.69 1.52
CA PRO A 87 16.54 10.42 0.50
C PRO A 87 18.03 10.10 0.49
N VAL A 88 18.59 9.83 1.68
CA VAL A 88 20.01 9.52 1.87
C VAL A 88 20.15 8.50 3.00
N PRO A 89 21.11 7.55 2.93
CA PRO A 89 21.17 6.40 3.83
C PRO A 89 21.22 6.74 5.34
N TYR A 90 21.83 7.87 5.72
CA TYR A 90 22.04 8.24 7.13
C TYR A 90 20.79 8.78 7.86
N ILE A 91 19.77 9.23 7.13
CA ILE A 91 18.44 9.57 7.69
C ILE A 91 17.35 8.60 7.24
N ALA A 92 17.71 7.63 6.40
CA ALA A 92 16.79 6.65 5.88
C ALA A 92 16.47 5.59 6.94
N ARG A 93 15.25 5.06 6.88
CA ARG A 93 14.83 3.99 7.79
C ARG A 93 15.38 2.66 7.26
N LYS A 94 16.21 1.99 8.04
CA LYS A 94 16.70 0.64 7.71
C LYS A 94 15.56 -0.37 7.78
N ARG A 95 15.45 -1.21 6.75
CA ARG A 95 14.63 -2.42 6.70
C ARG A 95 15.03 -3.37 7.82
N ARG A 96 14.05 -4.00 8.47
CA ARG A 96 14.24 -4.95 9.58
C ARG A 96 13.99 -6.40 9.19
N ARG A 97 13.26 -6.64 8.10
CA ARG A 97 12.95 -7.97 7.56
C ARG A 97 13.20 -7.98 6.06
N PRO A 98 13.90 -8.99 5.51
CA PRO A 98 14.13 -9.09 4.07
C PRO A 98 12.79 -9.24 3.32
N PRO A 99 12.74 -8.86 2.04
CA PRO A 99 11.62 -9.20 1.17
C PRO A 99 11.37 -10.71 1.18
N GLY A 100 10.10 -11.10 1.29
CA GLY A 100 9.73 -12.52 1.33
C GLY A 100 9.85 -13.24 -0.01
N ILE A 101 10.00 -12.50 -1.11
CA ILE A 101 10.30 -13.02 -2.45
C ILE A 101 11.62 -12.38 -2.89
N ARG A 102 12.57 -13.20 -3.35
CA ARG A 102 13.79 -12.67 -3.98
C ARG A 102 13.40 -11.90 -5.23
N PHE A 103 14.12 -10.83 -5.54
CA PHE A 103 13.81 -10.04 -6.73
C PHE A 103 13.85 -10.91 -7.99
N GLU A 104 14.82 -11.81 -8.04
CA GLU A 104 15.10 -12.72 -9.15
C GLU A 104 14.04 -13.83 -9.30
N ASP A 105 13.20 -14.04 -8.28
CA ASP A 105 12.08 -14.98 -8.30
C ASP A 105 10.75 -14.30 -8.69
N LEU A 106 10.76 -13.00 -9.01
CA LEU A 106 9.55 -12.32 -9.47
C LEU A 106 9.06 -12.94 -10.78
N PRO A 107 7.75 -13.22 -10.89
CA PRO A 107 7.17 -13.61 -12.16
C PRO A 107 7.12 -12.39 -13.10
N PRO A 108 6.80 -12.55 -14.39
CA PRO A 108 6.63 -11.40 -15.29
C PRO A 108 5.63 -10.39 -14.71
N ILE A 109 6.02 -9.13 -14.57
CA ILE A 109 5.18 -8.07 -13.98
C ILE A 109 4.55 -7.24 -15.10
N ASP A 110 3.22 -7.14 -15.13
CA ASP A 110 2.51 -6.36 -16.16
C ASP A 110 2.26 -4.92 -15.73
N ALA A 111 2.02 -4.73 -14.42
CA ALA A 111 1.70 -3.43 -13.86
C ALA A 111 2.35 -3.22 -12.50
N VAL A 112 2.71 -1.98 -12.25
CA VAL A 112 3.13 -1.50 -10.93
C VAL A 112 2.21 -0.36 -10.53
N LEU A 113 1.55 -0.50 -9.38
CA LEU A 113 0.69 0.51 -8.79
C LEU A 113 1.48 1.24 -7.72
N ILE A 114 1.57 2.57 -7.82
CA ILE A 114 2.27 3.41 -6.83
C ILE A 114 1.25 4.34 -6.19
N SER A 115 0.96 4.12 -4.91
CA SER A 115 -0.05 4.88 -4.16
C SER A 115 0.36 6.33 -3.97
N HIS A 116 1.63 6.58 -3.64
CA HIS A 116 2.20 7.90 -3.41
C HIS A 116 3.74 7.87 -3.47
N ASP A 117 4.37 9.04 -3.35
CA ASP A 117 5.78 9.24 -3.68
C ASP A 117 6.77 9.18 -2.50
N HIS A 118 6.32 8.73 -1.33
CA HIS A 118 7.21 8.50 -0.19
C HIS A 118 8.23 7.41 -0.49
N TYR A 119 9.38 7.47 0.19
CA TYR A 119 10.54 6.63 -0.12
C TYR A 119 10.32 5.14 0.14
N ASP A 120 9.41 4.79 1.04
CA ASP A 120 9.03 3.41 1.36
C ASP A 120 7.95 2.83 0.44
N HIS A 121 7.39 3.64 -0.47
CA HIS A 121 6.38 3.23 -1.46
C HIS A 121 6.86 3.41 -2.92
N MET A 122 7.78 4.35 -3.14
CA MET A 122 8.39 4.65 -4.43
C MET A 122 9.93 4.57 -4.31
N ASP A 123 10.44 3.33 -4.34
CA ASP A 123 11.87 3.04 -4.32
C ASP A 123 12.45 3.01 -5.75
N ILE A 124 13.04 4.13 -6.18
CA ILE A 124 13.49 4.31 -7.57
C ILE A 124 14.46 3.21 -8.04
N PRO A 125 15.48 2.78 -7.27
CA PRO A 125 16.33 1.66 -7.66
C PRO A 125 15.55 0.36 -7.93
N THR A 126 14.58 0.01 -7.07
CA THR A 126 13.69 -1.14 -7.30
C THR A 126 12.86 -0.95 -8.57
N LEU A 127 12.26 0.22 -8.76
CA LEU A 127 11.44 0.50 -9.95
C LEU A 127 12.27 0.43 -11.24
N GLN A 128 13.53 0.90 -11.23
CA GLN A 128 14.42 0.83 -12.39
C GLN A 128 14.77 -0.61 -12.74
N ARG A 129 15.07 -1.46 -11.74
CA ARG A 129 15.27 -2.91 -11.97
C ARG A 129 14.03 -3.55 -12.56
N ILE A 130 12.85 -3.28 -12.00
CA ILE A 130 11.57 -3.81 -12.50
C ILE A 130 11.32 -3.35 -13.95
N SER A 131 11.58 -2.09 -14.26
CA SER A 131 11.38 -1.55 -15.61
C SER A 131 12.32 -2.19 -16.62
N ALA A 132 13.57 -2.45 -16.24
CA ALA A 132 14.56 -3.08 -17.11
C ALA A 132 14.26 -4.57 -17.36
N GLU A 133 13.76 -5.29 -16.37
CA GLU A 133 13.54 -6.74 -16.47
C GLU A 133 12.15 -7.09 -17.03
N HIS A 134 11.09 -6.38 -16.60
CA HIS A 134 9.70 -6.77 -16.88
C HIS A 134 8.93 -5.80 -17.77
N HIS A 135 9.41 -4.58 -17.96
CA HIS A 135 8.78 -3.55 -18.80
C HIS A 135 7.28 -3.29 -18.50
N PRO A 136 6.86 -3.17 -17.22
CA PRO A 136 5.45 -3.04 -16.87
C PRO A 136 4.89 -1.66 -17.26
N ARG A 137 3.58 -1.50 -17.12
CA ARG A 137 2.93 -0.19 -17.05
C ARG A 137 2.90 0.29 -15.59
N PHE A 138 3.45 1.47 -15.33
CA PHE A 138 3.34 2.14 -14.03
C PHE A 138 2.04 2.94 -13.98
N VAL A 139 1.27 2.78 -12.91
CA VAL A 139 0.04 3.55 -12.66
C VAL A 139 0.22 4.32 -11.35
N VAL A 140 0.05 5.64 -11.42
CA VAL A 140 0.40 6.58 -10.35
C VAL A 140 -0.64 7.70 -10.24
N GLY A 141 -0.58 8.47 -9.15
CA GLY A 141 -1.38 9.70 -9.02
C GLY A 141 -0.87 10.86 -9.88
N LEU A 142 -1.74 11.82 -10.18
CA LEU A 142 -1.39 13.06 -10.89
C LEU A 142 -0.12 13.74 -10.35
N GLY A 143 0.75 14.18 -11.26
CA GLY A 143 2.01 14.86 -11.00
C GLY A 143 3.19 13.91 -10.73
N GLN A 144 2.94 12.63 -10.39
CA GLN A 144 4.01 11.64 -10.18
C GLN A 144 4.64 11.16 -11.49
N GLY A 145 3.96 11.29 -12.63
CA GLY A 145 4.47 10.94 -13.94
C GLY A 145 5.66 11.79 -14.35
N ALA A 146 5.64 13.10 -14.07
CA ALA A 146 6.80 13.98 -14.30
C ALA A 146 8.00 13.58 -13.42
N LEU A 147 7.75 13.20 -12.16
CA LEU A 147 8.80 12.70 -11.26
C LEU A 147 9.41 11.41 -11.80
N LEU A 148 8.61 10.43 -12.21
CA LEU A 148 9.11 9.18 -12.78
C LEU A 148 9.80 9.41 -14.13
N ALA A 149 9.29 10.30 -14.97
CA ALA A 149 9.96 10.66 -16.23
C ALA A 149 11.38 11.20 -15.99
N SER A 150 11.61 11.95 -14.89
CA SER A 150 12.95 12.43 -14.54
C SER A 150 13.96 11.31 -14.19
N PHE A 151 13.48 10.11 -13.89
CA PHE A 151 14.28 8.91 -13.66
C PHE A 151 14.31 7.95 -14.86
N GLY A 152 13.77 8.36 -16.03
CA GLY A 152 13.80 7.57 -17.27
C GLY A 152 12.62 6.62 -17.45
N PHE A 153 11.54 6.74 -16.67
CA PHE A 153 10.35 5.92 -16.88
C PHE A 153 9.45 6.54 -17.96
N HIS A 154 9.05 5.73 -18.95
CA HIS A 154 8.24 6.19 -20.09
C HIS A 154 6.84 5.57 -20.17
N ARG A 155 6.64 4.41 -19.53
CA ARG A 155 5.35 3.68 -19.54
C ARG A 155 4.51 4.00 -18.30
N VAL A 156 4.24 5.29 -18.10
CA VAL A 156 3.52 5.79 -16.92
C VAL A 156 2.11 6.23 -17.29
N THR A 157 1.14 5.96 -16.42
CA THR A 157 -0.24 6.43 -16.51
C THR A 157 -0.60 7.13 -15.22
N GLU A 158 -0.91 8.40 -15.32
CA GLU A 158 -1.40 9.19 -14.20
C GLU A 158 -2.91 9.10 -14.14
N LEU A 159 -3.44 8.88 -12.93
CA LEU A 159 -4.86 8.89 -12.64
C LEU A 159 -5.16 9.95 -11.60
N ASP A 160 -6.29 10.62 -11.78
CA ASP A 160 -6.97 11.33 -10.71
C ASP A 160 -7.87 10.37 -9.89
N TRP A 161 -8.40 10.84 -8.77
CA TRP A 161 -9.44 10.12 -8.05
C TRP A 161 -10.65 9.85 -8.95
N TRP A 162 -11.16 8.63 -8.87
CA TRP A 162 -12.26 8.10 -9.68
C TRP A 162 -11.97 7.99 -11.19
N GLN A 163 -10.71 8.16 -11.60
CA GLN A 163 -10.27 7.80 -12.94
C GLN A 163 -9.74 6.37 -12.98
N TRP A 164 -9.72 5.78 -14.17
CA TRP A 164 -9.23 4.43 -14.36
C TRP A 164 -8.52 4.24 -15.69
N THR A 165 -7.69 3.21 -15.74
CA THR A 165 -7.10 2.67 -16.97
C THR A 165 -7.36 1.18 -17.06
N SER A 166 -7.37 0.61 -18.27
CA SER A 166 -7.39 -0.84 -18.45
C SER A 166 -5.98 -1.38 -18.65
N ILE A 167 -5.69 -2.51 -18.01
CA ILE A 167 -4.48 -3.31 -18.20
C ILE A 167 -4.94 -4.76 -18.30
N GLY A 168 -4.74 -5.38 -19.46
CA GLY A 168 -5.09 -6.79 -19.70
C GLY A 168 -6.51 -7.18 -19.30
N GLY A 169 -7.51 -6.33 -19.59
CA GLY A 169 -8.92 -6.60 -19.27
C GLY A 169 -9.35 -6.19 -17.84
N VAL A 170 -8.42 -6.01 -16.91
CA VAL A 170 -8.70 -5.49 -15.57
C VAL A 170 -8.73 -3.97 -15.60
N ARG A 171 -9.73 -3.37 -14.94
CA ARG A 171 -9.79 -1.91 -14.76
C ARG A 171 -9.10 -1.54 -13.46
N VAL A 172 -8.07 -0.71 -13.56
CA VAL A 172 -7.33 -0.17 -12.41
C VAL A 172 -7.86 1.24 -12.17
N TRP A 173 -8.59 1.42 -11.08
CA TRP A 173 -9.14 2.71 -10.65
C TRP A 173 -8.22 3.36 -9.61
N GLY A 174 -7.94 4.65 -9.76
CA GLY A 174 -7.43 5.48 -8.67
C GLY A 174 -8.60 5.92 -7.79
N VAL A 175 -8.51 5.70 -6.48
CA VAL A 175 -9.56 6.09 -5.52
C VAL A 175 -9.01 6.98 -4.41
N PRO A 176 -9.85 7.79 -3.75
CA PRO A 176 -9.37 8.69 -2.72
C PRO A 176 -8.72 7.97 -1.55
N ALA A 177 -7.70 8.61 -0.98
CA ALA A 177 -7.05 8.23 0.26
C ALA A 177 -6.82 9.50 1.10
N ARG A 178 -6.72 9.34 2.42
CA ARG A 178 -6.43 10.44 3.34
C ARG A 178 -4.97 10.38 3.78
N HIS A 179 -4.10 11.00 3.00
CA HIS A 179 -2.65 10.98 3.22
C HIS A 179 -1.98 12.27 2.73
N ASN A 180 -0.67 12.25 2.50
CA ASN A 180 0.07 13.31 1.85
C ASN A 180 1.20 12.74 0.96
N CYS A 181 1.80 13.62 0.16
CA CYS A 181 2.97 13.32 -0.66
C CYS A 181 4.10 14.28 -0.29
N ARG A 182 5.32 13.78 -0.24
CA ARG A 182 6.53 14.59 -0.06
C ARG A 182 7.78 13.77 -0.34
N ARG A 183 8.58 14.18 -1.31
CA ARG A 183 9.86 13.54 -1.61
C ARG A 183 11.05 14.46 -1.31
N GLY A 184 10.87 15.77 -1.49
CA GLY A 184 11.87 16.81 -1.26
C GLY A 184 11.47 17.82 -0.17
N ALA A 185 12.24 18.90 -0.10
CA ALA A 185 11.99 19.95 0.89
C ALA A 185 10.77 20.81 0.54
N CYS A 186 10.52 21.04 -0.75
CA CYS A 186 9.60 22.06 -1.28
C CYS A 186 8.46 21.50 -2.14
N ASP A 187 8.19 20.20 -2.08
CA ASP A 187 7.21 19.52 -2.94
C ASP A 187 6.06 18.89 -2.17
N ARG A 188 5.82 19.37 -0.94
CA ARG A 188 4.73 18.87 -0.10
C ARG A 188 3.40 19.03 -0.82
N ASN A 189 2.70 17.92 -1.00
CA ASN A 189 1.40 17.80 -1.67
C ASN A 189 1.39 18.35 -3.11
N ALA A 190 2.55 18.45 -3.76
CA ALA A 190 2.62 18.85 -5.17
C ALA A 190 2.16 17.74 -6.13
N ARG A 191 1.92 16.53 -5.60
CA ARG A 191 1.52 15.32 -6.34
C ARG A 191 0.45 14.57 -5.57
N LEU A 192 -0.44 13.92 -6.30
CA LEU A 192 -1.60 13.23 -5.73
C LEU A 192 -1.19 11.90 -5.07
N TRP A 193 -1.84 11.56 -3.97
CA TRP A 193 -1.86 10.23 -3.35
C TRP A 193 -3.22 9.56 -3.60
N LEU A 194 -3.23 8.23 -3.71
CA LEU A 194 -4.45 7.48 -3.98
C LEU A 194 -4.37 6.04 -3.45
N GLY A 195 -5.52 5.41 -3.26
CA GLY A 195 -5.66 3.96 -3.24
C GLY A 195 -5.98 3.43 -4.64
N PHE A 196 -6.04 2.12 -4.80
CA PHE A 196 -6.42 1.48 -6.06
C PHE A 196 -7.51 0.42 -5.89
N VAL A 197 -8.46 0.38 -6.82
CA VAL A 197 -9.37 -0.76 -6.99
C VAL A 197 -9.06 -1.44 -8.31
N LEU A 198 -8.64 -2.70 -8.26
CA LEU A 198 -8.53 -3.58 -9.42
C LEU A 198 -9.87 -4.28 -9.61
N ARG A 199 -10.63 -3.81 -10.60
CA ARG A 199 -11.95 -4.33 -10.92
C ARG A 199 -11.87 -5.37 -12.03
N SER A 200 -12.36 -6.56 -11.71
CA SER A 200 -12.34 -7.71 -12.62
C SER A 200 -13.56 -8.61 -12.43
N HIS A 201 -13.85 -9.45 -13.43
CA HIS A 201 -14.91 -10.45 -13.34
C HIS A 201 -14.68 -11.47 -12.22
N SER A 202 -13.42 -11.66 -11.80
CA SER A 202 -13.03 -12.55 -10.69
C SER A 202 -13.19 -11.92 -9.31
N GLY A 203 -13.73 -10.71 -9.24
CA GLY A 203 -13.96 -9.96 -8.01
C GLY A 203 -12.83 -8.98 -7.69
N ASP A 204 -13.22 -7.90 -7.02
CA ASP A 204 -12.38 -6.71 -6.91
C ASP A 204 -11.34 -6.84 -5.80
N VAL A 205 -10.14 -6.33 -6.06
CA VAL A 205 -9.08 -6.16 -5.06
C VAL A 205 -8.89 -4.68 -4.78
N TYR A 206 -9.06 -4.29 -3.52
CA TYR A 206 -8.77 -2.94 -3.06
C TYR A 206 -7.39 -2.89 -2.41
N PHE A 207 -6.53 -1.99 -2.88
CA PHE A 207 -5.25 -1.65 -2.26
C PHE A 207 -5.33 -0.23 -1.72
N ALA A 208 -5.29 -0.06 -0.41
CA ALA A 208 -5.52 1.25 0.20
C ALA A 208 -4.34 2.22 0.07
N GLY A 209 -3.12 1.72 -0.22
CA GLY A 209 -1.90 2.49 0.02
C GLY A 209 -1.80 2.89 1.49
N ASP A 210 -1.18 4.04 1.74
CA ASP A 210 -1.25 4.71 3.04
C ASP A 210 -2.44 5.65 3.09
N THR A 211 -3.20 5.54 4.19
CA THR A 211 -4.37 6.38 4.41
C THR A 211 -4.73 6.37 5.89
N ALA A 212 -5.27 7.48 6.41
CA ALA A 212 -6.04 7.52 7.64
C ALA A 212 -7.50 7.13 7.40
N TYR A 213 -8.22 6.75 8.44
CA TYR A 213 -9.66 6.52 8.33
C TYR A 213 -10.41 7.81 7.93
N GLY A 214 -11.39 7.68 7.04
CA GLY A 214 -12.16 8.80 6.49
C GLY A 214 -13.36 8.36 5.64
N PRO A 215 -14.13 9.32 5.09
CA PRO A 215 -15.37 9.09 4.36
C PRO A 215 -15.17 8.32 3.05
N HIS A 216 -14.01 8.47 2.40
CA HIS A 216 -13.64 7.74 1.20
C HIS A 216 -13.86 6.21 1.31
N PHE A 217 -13.71 5.60 2.49
CA PHE A 217 -14.01 4.17 2.63
C PHE A 217 -15.48 3.82 2.36
N GLN A 218 -16.41 4.67 2.80
CA GLN A 218 -17.83 4.49 2.49
C GLN A 218 -18.11 4.81 1.02
N GLU A 219 -17.51 5.87 0.47
CA GLU A 219 -17.65 6.24 -0.94
C GLU A 219 -17.17 5.11 -1.86
N ILE A 220 -16.03 4.48 -1.53
CA ILE A 220 -15.50 3.30 -2.25
C ILE A 220 -16.48 2.13 -2.13
N ALA A 221 -17.01 1.86 -0.94
CA ALA A 221 -18.00 0.79 -0.73
C ALA A 221 -19.29 1.03 -1.53
N ASP A 222 -19.78 2.27 -1.58
CA ASP A 222 -20.98 2.65 -2.32
C ASP A 222 -20.76 2.53 -3.84
N HIS A 223 -19.54 2.84 -4.32
CA HIS A 223 -19.21 2.81 -5.75
C HIS A 223 -18.92 1.40 -6.28
N PHE A 224 -18.20 0.59 -5.51
CA PHE A 224 -17.69 -0.72 -5.97
C PHE A 224 -18.39 -1.91 -5.30
N GLY A 225 -19.05 -1.70 -4.16
CA GLY A 225 -19.52 -2.77 -3.29
C GLY A 225 -18.38 -3.44 -2.54
N ALA A 226 -18.68 -4.61 -1.95
CA ALA A 226 -17.74 -5.36 -1.14
C ALA A 226 -16.58 -5.96 -1.97
N PRO A 227 -15.31 -5.56 -1.74
CA PRO A 227 -14.18 -6.16 -2.43
C PRO A 227 -13.98 -7.61 -1.99
N ARG A 228 -13.46 -8.43 -2.91
CA ARG A 228 -13.04 -9.81 -2.63
C ARG A 228 -11.87 -9.82 -1.64
N VAL A 229 -10.91 -8.93 -1.86
CA VAL A 229 -9.78 -8.70 -0.94
C VAL A 229 -9.57 -7.20 -0.75
N ALA A 230 -9.36 -6.77 0.50
CA ALA A 230 -8.87 -5.43 0.85
C ALA A 230 -7.49 -5.51 1.49
N LEU A 231 -6.50 -4.84 0.93
CA LEU A 231 -5.16 -4.67 1.47
C LEU A 231 -5.15 -3.36 2.27
N LEU A 232 -5.06 -3.45 3.61
CA LEU A 232 -5.28 -2.31 4.51
C LEU A 232 -4.05 -2.06 5.40
N PRO A 233 -3.49 -0.84 5.45
CA PRO A 233 -2.39 -0.53 6.36
C PRO A 233 -2.86 -0.61 7.82
N ILE A 234 -2.00 -1.11 8.70
CA ILE A 234 -2.30 -1.24 10.15
C ILE A 234 -1.33 -0.46 11.05
N ALA A 235 -0.34 0.21 10.45
CA ALA A 235 0.70 0.98 11.10
C ALA A 235 1.26 2.00 10.08
N PRO A 236 2.05 3.00 10.51
CA PRO A 236 2.21 3.45 11.90
C PRO A 236 0.95 4.18 12.42
N GLY A 237 0.68 4.01 13.70
CA GLY A 237 -0.39 4.66 14.46
C GLY A 237 0.05 5.28 15.79
N VAL A 238 1.32 5.16 16.21
CA VAL A 238 1.83 5.63 17.51
C VAL A 238 3.01 6.62 17.35
N PRO A 239 2.91 7.84 17.92
CA PRO A 239 1.77 8.36 18.67
C PRO A 239 0.59 8.77 17.77
N ARG A 240 -0.63 8.47 18.23
CA ARG A 240 -1.88 8.70 17.48
C ARG A 240 -2.10 10.16 17.07
N LEU A 241 -1.66 11.11 17.90
CA LEU A 241 -1.73 12.54 17.60
C LEU A 241 -0.98 12.92 16.30
N LEU A 242 0.10 12.21 15.98
CA LEU A 242 0.93 12.51 14.82
C LEU A 242 0.53 11.70 13.59
N PHE A 243 0.32 10.40 13.78
CA PHE A 243 0.05 9.50 12.66
C PHE A 243 -1.43 9.45 12.30
N GLY A 244 -2.34 9.63 13.26
CA GLY A 244 -3.77 9.45 13.00
C GLY A 244 -4.45 10.37 11.99
N PRO A 245 -3.94 11.58 11.70
CA PRO A 245 -4.45 12.38 10.59
C PRO A 245 -4.17 11.80 9.20
N VAL A 246 -3.16 10.92 9.06
CA VAL A 246 -2.63 10.45 7.77
C VAL A 246 -2.43 8.93 7.64
N HIS A 247 -2.44 8.18 8.75
CA HIS A 247 -2.35 6.71 8.77
C HIS A 247 -3.41 6.09 9.68
N MET A 248 -3.89 4.92 9.26
CA MET A 248 -4.67 4.00 10.07
C MET A 248 -3.79 3.26 11.08
N ASP A 249 -4.34 3.00 12.25
CA ASP A 249 -3.85 1.94 13.13
C ASP A 249 -4.63 0.63 12.92
N ALA A 250 -4.26 -0.42 13.66
CA ALA A 250 -4.94 -1.71 13.57
C ALA A 250 -6.46 -1.65 13.87
N ARG A 251 -6.94 -0.72 14.72
CA ARG A 251 -8.38 -0.57 15.02
C ARG A 251 -9.09 0.14 13.88
N ASP A 252 -8.49 1.21 13.35
CA ASP A 252 -8.98 1.89 12.16
C ASP A 252 -9.11 0.91 10.98
N ALA A 253 -8.11 0.06 10.76
CA ALA A 253 -8.15 -0.96 9.71
C ALA A 253 -9.33 -1.95 9.88
N THR A 254 -9.65 -2.36 11.12
CA THR A 254 -10.86 -3.18 11.34
C THR A 254 -12.15 -2.41 11.05
N THR A 255 -12.16 -1.11 11.30
CA THR A 255 -13.32 -0.25 10.97
C THR A 255 -13.46 -0.10 9.47
N ALA A 256 -12.38 0.24 8.76
CA ALA A 256 -12.32 0.29 7.30
C ALA A 256 -12.78 -1.01 6.65
N ALA A 257 -12.31 -2.16 7.13
CA ALA A 257 -12.73 -3.47 6.61
C ALA A 257 -14.23 -3.71 6.76
N ARG A 258 -14.84 -3.27 7.87
CA ARG A 258 -16.30 -3.34 8.06
C ARG A 258 -17.04 -2.38 7.14
N THR A 259 -16.58 -1.12 7.03
CA THR A 259 -17.17 -0.10 6.16
C THR A 259 -17.17 -0.55 4.69
N LEU A 260 -16.07 -1.16 4.25
CA LEU A 260 -15.95 -1.72 2.90
C LEU A 260 -16.80 -2.98 2.69
N GLY A 261 -17.25 -3.65 3.75
CA GLY A 261 -17.85 -4.98 3.67
C GLY A 261 -16.89 -6.03 3.09
N ALA A 262 -15.58 -5.83 3.23
CA ALA A 262 -14.56 -6.65 2.56
C ALA A 262 -14.68 -8.13 2.94
N ARG A 263 -14.72 -9.03 1.95
CA ARG A 263 -14.86 -10.48 2.20
C ARG A 263 -13.66 -11.05 2.94
N THR A 264 -12.47 -10.59 2.58
CA THR A 264 -11.21 -10.88 3.28
C THR A 264 -10.36 -9.61 3.27
N SER A 265 -9.76 -9.28 4.40
CA SER A 265 -8.75 -8.22 4.49
C SER A 265 -7.37 -8.83 4.76
N ILE A 266 -6.33 -8.24 4.20
CA ILE A 266 -4.94 -8.62 4.46
C ILE A 266 -4.23 -7.35 4.95
N PRO A 267 -3.63 -7.36 6.15
CA PRO A 267 -2.92 -6.19 6.63
C PRO A 267 -1.67 -5.96 5.80
N ILE A 268 -1.30 -4.69 5.64
CA ILE A 268 -0.04 -4.24 5.01
C ILE A 268 0.59 -3.13 5.87
N HIS A 269 1.73 -2.60 5.42
CA HIS A 269 2.44 -1.47 6.02
C HIS A 269 2.89 -1.70 7.48
N PHE A 270 3.26 -2.95 7.80
CA PHE A 270 3.79 -3.33 9.12
C PHE A 270 5.03 -4.24 9.00
N GLY A 271 5.74 -4.40 10.11
CA GLY A 271 6.81 -5.40 10.26
C GLY A 271 8.06 -5.20 9.39
N THR A 272 8.19 -4.10 8.63
CA THR A 272 9.33 -3.92 7.70
C THR A 272 10.22 -2.74 8.07
N PHE A 273 9.65 -1.56 8.21
CA PHE A 273 10.36 -0.34 8.63
C PHE A 273 9.81 0.16 9.96
N ALA A 274 10.69 0.61 10.86
CA ALA A 274 10.29 1.20 12.13
C ALA A 274 9.76 2.63 11.92
N GLN A 275 8.46 2.70 11.59
CA GLN A 275 7.54 3.81 11.34
C GLN A 275 7.40 4.88 12.43
N GLY A 276 6.61 4.51 13.42
CA GLY A 276 6.33 5.28 14.60
C GLY A 276 7.19 4.79 15.75
N ASP A 277 6.60 4.83 16.93
CA ASP A 277 7.22 4.36 18.18
C ASP A 277 6.70 2.97 18.61
N GLU A 278 5.89 2.31 17.78
CA GLU A 278 5.45 0.94 18.05
C GLU A 278 6.62 -0.04 18.14
N ALA A 279 6.46 -1.02 19.03
CA ALA A 279 7.30 -2.20 19.05
C ALA A 279 7.02 -3.10 17.85
N ASP A 280 8.02 -3.90 17.50
CA ASP A 280 7.86 -4.95 16.51
C ASP A 280 6.72 -5.92 16.90
N GLY A 281 5.87 -6.29 15.94
CA GLY A 281 4.69 -7.12 16.17
C GLY A 281 3.54 -6.47 16.95
N GLU A 282 3.68 -5.24 17.45
CA GLU A 282 2.63 -4.57 18.24
C GLU A 282 1.37 -4.30 17.41
N ALA A 283 1.53 -3.85 16.16
CA ALA A 283 0.41 -3.61 15.25
C ALA A 283 -0.39 -4.90 14.97
N GLU A 284 0.31 -6.02 14.74
CA GLU A 284 -0.32 -7.33 14.58
C GLU A 284 -1.03 -7.78 15.85
N ALA A 285 -0.41 -7.61 17.01
CA ALA A 285 -1.01 -7.97 18.29
C ALA A 285 -2.30 -7.16 18.55
N LYS A 286 -2.29 -5.85 18.24
CA LYS A 286 -3.47 -4.98 18.31
C LYS A 286 -4.55 -5.42 17.34
N LEU A 287 -4.19 -5.79 16.10
CA LEU A 287 -5.12 -6.32 15.12
C LEU A 287 -5.76 -7.61 15.64
N ARG A 288 -4.96 -8.61 16.05
CA ARG A 288 -5.45 -9.87 16.61
C ARG A 288 -6.33 -9.65 17.83
N ALA A 289 -6.04 -8.65 18.65
CA ALA A 289 -6.88 -8.27 19.78
C ALA A 289 -8.24 -7.70 19.33
N ALA A 290 -8.25 -6.83 18.32
CA ALA A 290 -9.48 -6.26 17.76
C ALA A 290 -10.37 -7.34 17.11
N LEU A 291 -9.77 -8.39 16.51
CA LEU A 291 -10.48 -9.49 15.84
C LEU A 291 -11.14 -10.50 16.79
N ARG A 292 -10.87 -10.45 18.11
CA ARG A 292 -11.50 -11.34 19.09
C ARG A 292 -12.97 -10.98 19.38
N GLN A 293 -13.43 -9.82 18.92
CA GLN A 293 -14.81 -9.37 19.15
C GLN A 293 -15.79 -10.11 18.20
N PRO A 294 -16.99 -10.50 18.67
CA PRO A 294 -18.04 -11.05 17.80
C PRO A 294 -18.35 -10.11 16.63
N GLY A 295 -18.55 -10.67 15.43
CA GLY A 295 -18.82 -9.88 14.22
C GLY A 295 -17.61 -9.11 13.68
N SER A 296 -16.39 -9.44 14.11
CA SER A 296 -15.18 -8.85 13.54
C SER A 296 -15.01 -9.21 12.06
N PRO A 297 -14.49 -8.28 11.23
CA PRO A 297 -14.20 -8.56 9.83
C PRO A 297 -13.14 -9.66 9.71
N ARG A 298 -13.16 -10.39 8.58
CA ARG A 298 -12.16 -11.42 8.32
C ARG A 298 -10.83 -10.79 7.92
N PHE A 299 -9.78 -11.09 8.68
CA PHE A 299 -8.39 -10.76 8.33
C PHE A 299 -7.54 -12.02 8.20
N VAL A 300 -6.67 -12.04 7.19
CA VAL A 300 -5.62 -13.05 7.00
C VAL A 300 -4.28 -12.33 7.13
N VAL A 301 -3.56 -12.59 8.22
CA VAL A 301 -2.23 -12.00 8.46
C VAL A 301 -1.19 -12.91 7.82
N LEU A 302 -0.52 -12.41 6.78
CA LEU A 302 0.55 -13.12 6.06
C LEU A 302 1.91 -12.68 6.59
N LYS A 303 2.85 -13.62 6.69
CA LYS A 303 4.28 -13.31 6.84
C LYS A 303 4.89 -12.96 5.49
N ASN A 304 6.07 -12.32 5.51
CA ASN A 304 6.84 -12.06 4.29
C ASN A 304 7.02 -13.36 3.49
N GLY A 305 6.51 -13.38 2.26
CA GLY A 305 6.57 -14.48 1.31
C GLY A 305 5.39 -15.45 1.37
N GLU A 306 4.53 -15.35 2.38
CA GLU A 306 3.30 -16.15 2.43
C GLU A 306 2.27 -15.62 1.43
N SER A 307 1.51 -16.56 0.86
CA SER A 307 0.44 -16.25 -0.08
C SER A 307 -0.92 -16.66 0.46
N PHE A 308 -1.91 -15.81 0.24
CA PHE A 308 -3.32 -16.14 0.31
C PHE A 308 -3.82 -16.49 -1.09
N THR A 309 -4.50 -17.63 -1.24
CA THR A 309 -5.19 -17.99 -2.48
C THR A 309 -6.69 -18.03 -2.24
N SER A 310 -7.44 -17.63 -3.26
CA SER A 310 -8.89 -17.79 -3.31
C SER A 310 -9.25 -18.30 -4.71
N SER A 311 -9.95 -19.43 -4.75
CA SER A 311 -10.58 -19.94 -5.97
C SER A 311 -11.86 -19.15 -6.26
N PRO A 312 -12.29 -19.07 -7.53
CA PRO A 312 -13.56 -18.42 -7.87
C PRO A 312 -14.69 -19.05 -7.06
N ALA A 313 -15.66 -18.23 -6.63
CA ALA A 313 -16.87 -18.79 -6.07
C ALA A 313 -17.51 -19.63 -7.17
N VAL A 314 -17.60 -20.95 -6.98
CA VAL A 314 -18.39 -21.82 -7.85
C VAL A 314 -19.81 -21.26 -7.78
N GLY A 315 -20.25 -20.62 -8.86
CA GLY A 315 -21.59 -20.05 -8.94
C GLY A 315 -22.59 -21.17 -8.69
N GLY A 316 -23.39 -21.03 -7.63
CA GLY A 316 -24.63 -21.78 -7.52
C GLY A 316 -25.48 -21.38 -8.73
N SER A 317 -25.73 -22.37 -9.58
CA SER A 317 -26.75 -22.37 -10.62
C SER A 317 -28.11 -21.92 -10.09
#